data_AF-A0A9D5PF92-F1
#
_entry.id   AF-A0A9D5PF92-F1
#
_cell.length_a   1.000
_cell.length_b   1.000
_cell.length_c   1.000
_cell.angle_alpha   90.00
_cell.angle_beta   90.00
_cell.angle_gamma   90.00
#
_symmetry.space_group_name_H-M   'P 1'
#
loop_
_entity.id
_entity.type
_entity.pdbx_description
1 polymer ?
#
loop_
_entity_poly.entity_id
_entity_poly.type
_entity_poly.pdbx_seq_one_letter_code
_entity_poly.pdbx_strand_id
1 'polypeptide(L)'
;MKKILLAIFATFLLAGASANAQVYDLVVAKDGSGDFDNIQDAIIAIRDYKPEGRQRILVKKGIYEEKIIVPSYKTNISLIGEDRDSTIIVWHDHGNMYTPTGWPAFTLADEKQAQADGQAKKGRKIGTFQSYTIRVDGLGFECENMTISNDAMSYWNKGWWESRSNANGVAQAVAVHIEADQTVFRNCRLLGFQDTVFNGNEDSRQVFYKCYIEGTVDFLFGPATCWFEECEIHAISNGYLTAASTPANHPFGYVFYRCKVTADPQVTREYLGRPWRNWASVIWRECELPAAIAPEGWHNWSDPAREKTARYYESKCTGPGADLSKRVGWMRQLTQHESNELKARKVLTRPGERWNSNFLPANFYDLHFAFCDEHLEKGTPYVGGTLEPKTLPADVTSATEPLVMNFKEVDCTTFVEYMSAAMLGRVYDPTDPNDSIMKRFVQALRYRGGRRGNYATRKHYASDWIRDNEAQGLLAEITATLPSAKKITKKIDYMSTHRDAYPQLAASDSLMREIEAIEAELSATSTWYVPKDQIRKTYDMLQAGDIVMFTYKKKGLDIFHMGFVWWPDREYSEPTLLHASSTAGRVTISGIPLAEYAQSIDACSGIRVVRLKVE
;
A
#
# COMPACT_ATOMS: atom_id res chain seq x y z
N MET A 1 12.76 -15.06 71.51
CA MET A 1 11.29 -14.87 71.55
C MET A 1 10.86 -14.20 70.25
N LYS A 2 9.91 -14.82 69.51
CA LYS A 2 9.05 -14.29 68.41
C LYS A 2 9.78 -13.72 67.15
N LYS A 3 9.91 -14.49 66.06
CA LYS A 3 8.97 -14.67 64.91
C LYS A 3 8.59 -13.37 64.18
N ILE A 4 8.97 -13.26 62.90
CA ILE A 4 8.19 -12.91 61.68
C ILE A 4 9.19 -13.06 60.50
N LEU A 5 9.17 -14.14 59.72
CA LEU A 5 8.42 -14.40 58.47
C LEU A 5 8.86 -13.57 57.23
N LEU A 6 9.55 -14.27 56.32
CA LEU A 6 9.40 -14.34 54.86
C LEU A 6 8.89 -13.10 54.07
N ALA A 7 9.75 -12.55 53.21
CA ALA A 7 9.41 -11.96 51.90
C ALA A 7 10.69 -11.94 51.05
N ILE A 8 10.91 -12.98 50.21
CA ILE A 8 10.62 -13.01 48.77
C ILE A 8 11.66 -12.23 47.93
N PHE A 9 12.49 -13.05 47.30
CA PHE A 9 13.22 -12.85 46.05
C PHE A 9 12.35 -12.15 44.99
N ALA A 10 12.63 -10.88 44.70
CA ALA A 10 12.19 -10.18 43.49
C ALA A 10 12.87 -8.80 43.42
N THR A 11 14.18 -8.75 43.15
CA THR A 11 14.77 -7.56 42.52
C THR A 11 14.33 -7.59 41.05
N PHE A 12 13.08 -7.21 40.85
CA PHE A 12 12.50 -6.93 39.55
C PHE A 12 13.23 -5.73 38.97
N LEU A 13 13.59 -5.88 37.69
CA LEU A 13 14.06 -4.82 36.80
C LEU A 13 13.33 -3.50 37.07
N LEU A 14 14.08 -2.46 37.41
CA LEU A 14 13.59 -1.08 37.32
C LEU A 14 14.32 -0.37 36.18
N ALA A 15 13.52 -0.20 35.12
CA ALA A 15 13.54 0.92 34.19
C ALA A 15 14.77 1.07 33.28
N GLY A 16 14.99 0.05 32.44
CA GLY A 16 15.27 0.32 31.04
C GLY A 16 13.97 0.63 30.31
N ALA A 17 13.38 1.81 30.55
CA ALA A 17 12.36 2.32 29.65
C ALA A 17 13.09 2.69 28.37
N SER A 18 13.17 1.75 27.44
CA SER A 18 13.38 2.08 26.03
C SER A 18 12.30 3.09 25.68
N ALA A 19 12.68 4.35 25.50
CA ALA A 19 11.85 5.34 24.87
C ALA A 19 11.54 4.81 23.47
N ASN A 20 10.39 4.15 23.36
CA ASN A 20 9.77 3.84 22.09
C ASN A 20 9.46 5.20 21.48
N ALA A 21 10.29 5.67 20.55
CA ALA A 21 10.09 6.96 19.91
C ALA A 21 8.70 6.97 19.28
N GLN A 22 7.86 7.88 19.74
CA GLN A 22 6.45 7.98 19.37
C GLN A 22 6.38 8.25 17.85
N VAL A 23 5.86 7.29 17.08
CA VAL A 23 5.75 7.29 15.60
C VAL A 23 4.74 8.34 15.08
N TYR A 24 4.05 9.01 15.99
CA TYR A 24 2.91 9.91 15.74
C TYR A 24 3.19 11.27 16.38
N ASP A 25 2.84 12.35 15.67
CA ASP A 25 3.03 13.72 16.15
C ASP A 25 2.01 14.08 17.25
N LEU A 26 0.79 13.55 17.15
CA LEU A 26 -0.29 13.72 18.13
C LEU A 26 -1.05 12.42 18.33
N VAL A 27 -1.61 12.24 19.53
CA VAL A 27 -2.47 11.11 19.89
C VAL A 27 -3.82 11.62 20.39
N VAL A 28 -4.90 11.09 19.84
CA VAL A 28 -6.28 11.33 20.29
C VAL A 28 -6.76 10.08 21.03
N ALA A 29 -7.28 10.25 22.25
CA ALA A 29 -7.88 9.16 23.02
C ALA A 29 -8.99 9.64 23.96
N LYS A 30 -10.20 9.08 23.82
CA LYS A 30 -11.36 9.46 24.65
C LYS A 30 -11.20 9.15 26.14
N ASP A 31 -10.30 8.26 26.51
CA ASP A 31 -10.02 7.88 27.89
C ASP A 31 -9.06 8.85 28.62
N GLY A 32 -8.62 9.91 27.94
CA GLY A 32 -7.68 10.91 28.46
C GLY A 32 -6.21 10.47 28.42
N SER A 33 -5.89 9.35 27.77
CA SER A 33 -4.50 8.86 27.63
C SER A 33 -3.76 9.41 26.40
N GLY A 34 -4.38 10.33 25.65
CA GLY A 34 -3.81 11.01 24.49
C GLY A 34 -3.57 12.50 24.76
N ASP A 35 -3.00 13.20 23.77
CA ASP A 35 -2.80 14.65 23.79
C ASP A 35 -4.14 15.41 23.68
N PHE A 36 -5.12 14.81 23.00
CA PHE A 36 -6.49 15.32 22.84
C PHE A 36 -7.52 14.21 23.11
N ASP A 37 -8.74 14.59 23.47
CA ASP A 37 -9.89 13.67 23.64
C ASP A 37 -10.85 13.66 22.43
N ASN A 38 -10.66 14.60 21.50
CA ASN A 38 -11.41 14.77 20.27
C ASN A 38 -10.48 15.02 19.07
N ILE A 39 -10.94 14.65 17.87
CA ILE A 39 -10.12 14.64 16.66
C ILE A 39 -10.01 16.04 16.05
N GLN A 40 -11.08 16.83 16.10
CA GLN A 40 -11.10 18.17 15.51
C GLN A 40 -10.03 19.09 16.14
N ASP A 41 -9.86 19.06 17.46
CA ASP A 41 -8.87 19.88 18.15
C ASP A 41 -7.44 19.45 17.80
N ALA A 42 -7.18 18.15 17.66
CA ALA A 42 -5.88 17.65 17.21
C ALA A 42 -5.52 18.15 15.80
N ILE A 43 -6.49 18.17 14.86
CA ILE A 43 -6.30 18.73 13.52
C ILE A 43 -5.99 20.23 13.59
N ILE A 44 -6.70 20.97 14.45
CA ILE A 44 -6.50 22.43 14.60
C ILE A 44 -5.14 22.75 15.26
N ALA A 45 -4.64 21.89 16.14
CA ALA A 45 -3.36 22.06 16.81
C ALA A 45 -2.14 21.92 15.87
N ILE A 46 -2.29 21.20 14.76
CA ILE A 46 -1.24 21.09 13.74
C ILE A 46 -0.94 22.47 13.15
N ARG A 47 0.32 22.79 12.88
CA ARG A 47 0.71 24.07 12.29
C ARG A 47 0.07 24.29 10.91
N ASP A 48 -0.44 25.50 10.68
CA ASP A 48 -0.96 25.92 9.37
C ASP A 48 0.14 26.00 8.30
N TYR A 49 -0.22 25.71 7.04
CA TYR A 49 0.61 25.93 5.86
C TYR A 49 2.01 25.29 5.92
N LYS A 50 2.05 23.95 5.95
CA LYS A 50 3.27 23.13 5.77
C LYS A 50 4.23 23.15 6.98
N PRO A 51 3.99 22.32 8.01
CA PRO A 51 5.09 21.84 8.83
C PRO A 51 6.07 21.04 7.94
N GLU A 52 7.35 20.95 8.32
CA GLU A 52 8.33 20.13 7.60
C GLU A 52 7.89 18.66 7.65
N GLY A 53 7.29 18.14 6.57
CA GLY A 53 6.88 16.73 6.46
C GLY A 53 5.37 16.49 6.61
N ARG A 54 5.01 15.21 6.79
CA ARG A 54 3.64 14.72 6.99
C ARG A 54 3.34 14.65 8.48
N GLN A 55 2.18 15.15 8.90
CA GLN A 55 1.77 15.19 10.30
C GLN A 55 0.83 14.03 10.61
N ARG A 56 1.18 13.19 11.57
CA ARG A 56 0.51 11.94 11.87
C ARG A 56 -0.23 12.04 13.20
N ILE A 57 -1.55 11.90 13.14
CA ILE A 57 -2.42 11.82 14.31
C ILE A 57 -2.83 10.37 14.50
N LEU A 58 -2.41 9.73 15.60
CA LEU A 58 -2.96 8.45 16.03
C LEU A 58 -4.31 8.69 16.71
N VAL A 59 -5.34 7.97 16.31
CA VAL A 59 -6.66 7.99 16.97
C VAL A 59 -6.87 6.63 17.62
N LYS A 60 -6.89 6.60 18.96
CA LYS A 60 -7.12 5.36 19.72
C LYS A 60 -8.55 4.86 19.55
N LYS A 61 -8.76 3.57 19.84
CA LYS A 61 -10.08 2.92 19.78
C LYS A 61 -11.15 3.73 20.54
N GLY A 62 -12.34 3.81 19.94
CA GLY A 62 -13.46 4.55 20.49
C GLY A 62 -14.42 5.01 19.39
N ILE A 63 -15.63 5.39 19.80
CA ILE A 63 -16.62 6.04 18.94
C ILE A 63 -16.53 7.54 19.16
N TYR A 64 -16.09 8.28 18.15
CA TYR A 64 -15.94 9.73 18.12
C TYR A 64 -17.15 10.32 17.37
N GLU A 65 -18.16 10.76 18.12
CA GLU A 65 -19.33 11.45 17.58
C GLU A 65 -18.96 12.91 17.30
N GLU A 66 -18.35 13.14 16.13
CA GLU A 66 -17.75 14.42 15.74
C GLU A 66 -18.05 14.72 14.28
N LYS A 67 -18.34 16.00 13.99
CA LYS A 67 -18.36 16.53 12.64
C LYS A 67 -17.04 17.23 12.34
N ILE A 68 -16.23 16.62 11.47
CA ILE A 68 -14.84 17.01 11.26
C ILE A 68 -14.67 17.80 9.98
N ILE A 69 -13.84 18.84 10.03
CA ILE A 69 -13.31 19.55 8.88
C ILE A 69 -11.79 19.50 8.95
N VAL A 70 -11.15 19.11 7.85
CA VAL A 70 -9.72 19.30 7.57
C VAL A 70 -9.61 20.48 6.62
N PRO A 71 -9.36 21.71 7.12
CA PRO A 71 -9.35 22.92 6.31
C PRO A 71 -8.25 22.89 5.25
N SER A 72 -8.42 23.68 4.18
CA SER A 72 -7.46 23.75 3.07
C SER A 72 -6.04 24.20 3.47
N TYR A 73 -5.92 24.94 4.58
CA TYR A 73 -4.64 25.38 5.14
C TYR A 73 -3.95 24.34 6.04
N LYS A 74 -4.61 23.21 6.32
CA LYS A 74 -4.07 22.05 7.04
C LYS A 74 -3.67 20.96 6.03
N THR A 75 -2.42 20.97 5.59
CA THR A 75 -1.93 20.08 4.51
C THR A 75 -1.09 18.91 5.05
N ASN A 76 -1.01 17.82 4.28
CA ASN A 76 -0.22 16.61 4.60
C ASN A 76 -0.51 16.01 5.98
N ILE A 77 -1.78 15.99 6.38
CA ILE A 77 -2.23 15.33 7.61
C ILE A 77 -2.52 13.86 7.31
N SER A 78 -2.15 12.97 8.23
CA SER A 78 -2.58 11.57 8.27
C SER A 78 -3.37 11.31 9.54
N LEU A 79 -4.63 10.91 9.42
CA LEU A 79 -5.42 10.34 10.52
C LEU A 79 -5.26 8.82 10.50
N ILE A 80 -4.70 8.25 11.56
CA ILE A 80 -4.36 6.83 11.64
C ILE A 80 -5.11 6.23 12.82
N GLY A 81 -6.09 5.36 12.57
CA GLY A 81 -6.77 4.66 13.64
C GLY A 81 -5.91 3.56 14.23
N GLU A 82 -6.05 3.32 15.53
CA GLU A 82 -5.45 2.18 16.22
C GLU A 82 -6.02 0.85 15.68
N ASP A 83 -7.27 0.86 15.24
CA ASP A 83 -7.97 -0.31 14.72
C ASP A 83 -9.14 0.09 13.81
N ARG A 84 -9.22 -0.54 12.64
CA ARG A 84 -10.23 -0.25 11.61
C ARG A 84 -11.66 -0.33 12.11
N ASP A 85 -11.97 -1.38 12.86
CA ASP A 85 -13.35 -1.76 13.18
C ASP A 85 -13.83 -1.13 14.49
N SER A 86 -12.91 -0.66 15.35
CA SER A 86 -13.21 -0.08 16.67
C SER A 86 -12.75 1.36 16.88
N THR A 87 -12.07 1.97 15.90
CA THR A 87 -11.83 3.43 15.85
C THR A 87 -12.82 4.04 14.87
N ILE A 88 -13.88 4.67 15.37
CA ILE A 88 -15.05 5.05 14.56
C ILE A 88 -15.31 6.54 14.70
N ILE A 89 -15.38 7.25 13.58
CA ILE A 89 -15.89 8.63 13.51
C ILE A 89 -17.32 8.54 13.00
N VAL A 90 -18.27 9.14 13.72
CA VAL A 90 -19.70 9.06 13.37
C VAL A 90 -20.39 10.42 13.46
N TRP A 91 -21.28 10.70 12.51
CA TRP A 91 -22.22 11.82 12.56
C TRP A 91 -23.57 11.44 11.92
N HIS A 92 -24.55 12.34 12.05
CA HIS A 92 -25.98 12.00 11.86
C HIS A 92 -26.74 12.99 10.96
N ASP A 93 -26.02 13.90 10.30
CA ASP A 93 -26.64 14.93 9.46
C ASP A 93 -27.15 14.36 8.13
N HIS A 94 -28.30 14.87 7.67
CA HIS A 94 -28.83 14.56 6.34
C HIS A 94 -29.37 15.82 5.64
N GLY A 95 -29.41 15.82 4.31
CA GLY A 95 -29.68 17.00 3.50
C GLY A 95 -31.04 17.69 3.70
N ASN A 96 -32.00 17.02 4.34
CA ASN A 96 -33.32 17.58 4.67
C ASN A 96 -33.35 18.31 6.03
N MET A 97 -32.29 18.25 6.83
CA MET A 97 -32.18 19.03 8.07
C MET A 97 -32.08 20.52 7.77
N TYR A 98 -32.57 21.35 8.69
CA TYR A 98 -32.55 22.81 8.57
C TYR A 98 -31.36 23.40 9.35
N THR A 99 -30.72 24.43 8.79
CA THR A 99 -29.67 25.20 9.48
C THR A 99 -30.24 25.87 10.75
N PRO A 100 -29.49 25.96 11.86
CA PRO A 100 -29.86 26.80 12.99
C PRO A 100 -30.01 28.27 12.58
N THR A 101 -30.89 29.03 13.25
CA THR A 101 -31.00 30.49 13.10
C THR A 101 -29.68 31.16 13.48
N GLY A 102 -29.11 31.97 12.57
CA GLY A 102 -27.82 32.67 12.76
C GLY A 102 -26.59 32.02 12.08
N TRP A 103 -26.79 31.01 11.23
CA TRP A 103 -25.68 30.35 10.51
C TRP A 103 -25.07 31.27 9.42
N PRO A 104 -23.73 31.30 9.19
CA PRO A 104 -23.06 32.32 8.36
C PRO A 104 -23.46 32.34 6.87
N ALA A 105 -24.11 31.29 6.37
CA ALA A 105 -24.60 31.21 4.99
C ALA A 105 -26.04 31.74 4.80
N PHE A 106 -26.63 32.39 5.80
CA PHE A 106 -27.95 33.02 5.70
C PHE A 106 -27.80 34.41 5.06
N THR A 107 -28.06 34.53 3.75
CA THR A 107 -28.01 35.85 3.08
C THR A 107 -29.33 36.61 3.28
N LEU A 108 -29.30 37.94 3.14
CA LEU A 108 -30.50 38.79 3.17
C LEU A 108 -31.54 38.42 2.08
N ALA A 109 -31.12 37.72 1.03
CA ALA A 109 -32.01 37.22 -0.02
C ALA A 109 -32.78 35.96 0.45
N ASP A 110 -32.13 35.09 1.21
CA ASP A 110 -32.73 33.87 1.77
C ASP A 110 -33.82 34.21 2.81
N GLU A 111 -33.63 35.29 3.58
CA GLU A 111 -34.61 35.80 4.56
C GLU A 111 -35.92 36.24 3.90
N LYS A 112 -35.84 36.94 2.76
CA LYS A 112 -37.03 37.40 2.01
C LYS A 112 -37.81 36.26 1.38
N GLN A 113 -37.13 35.23 0.87
CA GLN A 113 -37.77 34.04 0.30
C GLN A 113 -38.45 33.19 1.40
N ALA A 114 -37.77 32.98 2.53
CA ALA A 114 -38.34 32.26 3.67
C ALA A 114 -39.57 32.98 4.28
N GLN A 115 -39.60 34.32 4.22
CA GLN A 115 -40.78 35.13 4.56
C GLN A 115 -41.93 34.97 3.57
N ALA A 116 -41.64 34.92 2.26
CA ALA A 116 -42.65 34.72 1.22
C ALA A 116 -43.32 33.33 1.28
N ASP A 117 -42.56 32.29 1.68
CA ASP A 117 -43.04 30.90 1.73
C ASP A 117 -43.72 30.52 3.07
N GLY A 118 -43.92 31.47 3.99
CA GLY A 118 -44.51 31.22 5.31
C GLY A 118 -43.64 30.38 6.25
N GLN A 119 -42.35 30.25 5.94
CA GLN A 119 -41.37 29.37 6.61
C GLN A 119 -40.40 30.14 7.51
N ALA A 120 -40.70 31.39 7.88
CA ALA A 120 -39.81 32.32 8.60
C ALA A 120 -39.27 31.84 9.98
N LYS A 121 -39.61 30.62 10.43
CA LYS A 121 -39.08 29.98 11.65
C LYS A 121 -38.17 28.77 11.41
N LYS A 122 -37.94 28.35 10.16
CA LYS A 122 -37.01 27.27 9.82
C LYS A 122 -35.93 27.84 8.89
N GLY A 123 -34.66 27.50 9.15
CA GLY A 123 -33.54 27.92 8.31
C GLY A 123 -33.62 27.38 6.87
N ARG A 124 -32.50 27.32 6.16
CA ARG A 124 -32.44 26.62 4.86
C ARG A 124 -32.13 25.13 5.10
N LYS A 125 -32.59 24.24 4.24
CA LYS A 125 -32.11 22.85 4.24
C LYS A 125 -30.59 22.82 4.02
N ILE A 126 -29.85 22.06 4.83
CA ILE A 126 -28.38 21.99 4.73
C ILE A 126 -27.91 21.39 3.40
N GLY A 127 -28.72 20.51 2.80
CA GLY A 127 -28.41 19.83 1.54
C GLY A 127 -27.29 18.78 1.66
N THR A 128 -27.03 18.05 0.58
CA THR A 128 -26.02 16.97 0.53
C THR A 128 -24.66 17.42 1.02
N PHE A 129 -24.14 18.54 0.48
CA PHE A 129 -22.75 18.96 0.70
C PHE A 129 -22.43 19.40 2.12
N GLN A 130 -23.43 19.66 2.96
CA GLN A 130 -23.25 20.00 4.38
C GLN A 130 -23.63 18.85 5.33
N SER A 131 -24.02 17.69 4.80
CA SER A 131 -24.42 16.53 5.61
C SER A 131 -23.25 15.65 6.07
N TYR A 132 -22.01 16.01 5.72
CA TYR A 132 -20.84 15.16 5.94
C TYR A 132 -20.58 14.83 7.42
N THR A 133 -19.98 13.67 7.67
CA THR A 133 -19.29 13.37 8.93
C THR A 133 -17.90 13.99 8.93
N ILE A 134 -17.14 13.81 7.84
CA ILE A 134 -15.85 14.47 7.63
C ILE A 134 -15.82 15.22 6.29
N ARG A 135 -15.27 16.43 6.29
CA ARG A 135 -14.92 17.20 5.10
C ARG A 135 -13.42 17.40 5.00
N VAL A 136 -12.84 17.07 3.86
CA VAL A 136 -11.40 17.12 3.58
C VAL A 136 -11.13 18.15 2.49
N ASP A 137 -10.69 19.34 2.89
CA ASP A 137 -10.26 20.41 1.99
C ASP A 137 -8.71 20.52 1.90
N GLY A 138 -7.98 19.95 2.86
CA GLY A 138 -6.52 20.00 2.97
C GLY A 138 -5.77 19.05 2.02
N LEU A 139 -4.89 19.61 1.18
CA LEU A 139 -4.05 18.87 0.21
C LEU A 139 -3.24 17.74 0.88
N GLY A 140 -3.18 16.57 0.23
CA GLY A 140 -2.30 15.47 0.66
C GLY A 140 -2.78 14.72 1.89
N PHE A 141 -4.07 14.83 2.22
CA PHE A 141 -4.70 14.15 3.34
C PHE A 141 -4.63 12.63 3.18
N GLU A 142 -4.33 11.94 4.28
CA GLU A 142 -4.39 10.48 4.35
C GLU A 142 -5.25 10.05 5.54
N CYS A 143 -5.98 8.96 5.36
CA CYS A 143 -6.72 8.30 6.42
C CYS A 143 -6.46 6.79 6.36
N GLU A 144 -6.15 6.19 7.51
CA GLU A 144 -5.81 4.77 7.58
C GLU A 144 -6.44 4.08 8.79
N ASN A 145 -6.83 2.82 8.62
CA ASN A 145 -7.18 1.88 9.69
C ASN A 145 -8.26 2.42 10.66
N MET A 146 -9.33 3.01 10.12
CA MET A 146 -10.50 3.44 10.90
C MET A 146 -11.81 3.37 10.11
N THR A 147 -12.92 3.54 10.82
CA THR A 147 -14.25 3.64 10.25
C THR A 147 -14.73 5.09 10.28
N ILE A 148 -15.32 5.55 9.18
CA ILE A 148 -16.01 6.84 9.08
C ILE A 148 -17.44 6.57 8.63
N SER A 149 -18.42 7.01 9.41
CA SER A 149 -19.82 6.67 9.20
C SER A 149 -20.72 7.89 9.27
N ASN A 150 -21.63 8.01 8.31
CA ASN A 150 -22.85 8.77 8.51
C ASN A 150 -24.02 7.80 8.70
N ASP A 151 -24.53 7.72 9.93
CA ASP A 151 -25.55 6.73 10.29
C ASP A 151 -26.98 7.31 10.24
N ALA A 152 -27.19 8.48 9.60
CA ALA A 152 -28.42 9.27 9.71
C ALA A 152 -29.71 8.45 9.49
N MET A 153 -29.70 7.47 8.58
CA MET A 153 -30.86 6.59 8.40
C MET A 153 -31.18 5.79 9.67
N SER A 154 -30.19 5.14 10.28
CA SER A 154 -30.38 4.39 11.52
C SER A 154 -30.69 5.29 12.72
N TYR A 155 -30.08 6.49 12.77
CA TYR A 155 -30.30 7.46 13.85
C TYR A 155 -31.73 8.01 13.87
N TRP A 156 -32.22 8.49 12.71
CA TRP A 156 -33.53 9.13 12.58
C TRP A 156 -34.67 8.13 12.33
N ASN A 157 -34.37 6.91 11.88
CA ASN A 157 -35.33 5.83 11.66
C ASN A 157 -34.94 4.58 12.47
N LYS A 158 -35.21 4.61 13.78
CA LYS A 158 -35.02 3.45 14.67
C LYS A 158 -35.81 2.25 14.13
N GLY A 159 -35.15 1.11 13.91
CA GLY A 159 -35.77 -0.06 13.29
C GLY A 159 -35.46 -0.24 11.79
N TRP A 160 -34.68 0.68 11.20
CA TRP A 160 -34.33 0.59 9.78
C TRP A 160 -33.50 -0.65 9.47
N TRP A 161 -32.58 -1.07 10.35
CA TRP A 161 -31.73 -2.24 10.09
C TRP A 161 -32.53 -3.54 9.95
N GLU A 162 -33.65 -3.64 10.66
CA GLU A 162 -34.53 -4.80 10.72
C GLU A 162 -35.41 -4.93 9.47
N SER A 163 -35.89 -3.80 8.93
CA SER A 163 -36.74 -3.80 7.73
C SER A 163 -36.00 -3.48 6.44
N ARG A 164 -34.83 -2.85 6.54
CA ARG A 164 -34.05 -2.20 5.48
C ARG A 164 -34.92 -1.42 4.48
N SER A 165 -36.04 -0.88 4.97
CA SER A 165 -37.05 -0.21 4.16
C SER A 165 -36.98 1.29 4.44
N ASN A 166 -37.04 2.11 3.40
CA ASN A 166 -36.99 3.57 3.55
C ASN A 166 -38.33 4.17 4.03
N ALA A 167 -39.08 3.44 4.87
CA ALA A 167 -40.45 3.78 5.26
C ALA A 167 -40.59 5.16 5.92
N ASN A 168 -39.53 5.66 6.58
CA ASN A 168 -39.48 6.98 7.18
C ASN A 168 -38.54 7.99 6.48
N GLY A 169 -37.80 7.59 5.43
CA GLY A 169 -37.10 8.50 4.51
C GLY A 169 -36.10 9.50 5.12
N VAL A 170 -34.78 9.23 5.12
CA VAL A 170 -33.80 10.33 5.22
C VAL A 170 -33.31 10.77 3.84
N ALA A 171 -32.88 12.02 3.74
CA ALA A 171 -32.22 12.57 2.54
C ALA A 171 -30.77 12.07 2.44
N GLN A 172 -30.06 12.55 1.42
CA GLN A 172 -28.62 12.35 1.22
C GLN A 172 -27.84 12.61 2.52
N ALA A 173 -26.91 11.72 2.86
CA ALA A 173 -26.19 11.72 4.12
C ALA A 173 -24.74 11.27 3.88
N VAL A 174 -23.85 12.26 3.75
CA VAL A 174 -22.46 12.03 3.37
C VAL A 174 -21.65 11.56 4.59
N ALA A 175 -20.89 10.48 4.45
CA ALA A 175 -19.87 10.11 5.42
C ALA A 175 -18.60 10.93 5.18
N VAL A 176 -18.10 10.91 3.93
CA VAL A 176 -16.84 11.58 3.55
C VAL A 176 -17.08 12.54 2.40
N HIS A 177 -16.74 13.81 2.61
CA HIS A 177 -16.73 14.86 1.59
C HIS A 177 -15.29 15.25 1.28
N ILE A 178 -14.85 15.05 0.04
CA ILE A 178 -13.46 15.29 -0.36
C ILE A 178 -13.40 16.39 -1.41
N GLU A 179 -12.65 17.45 -1.16
CA GLU A 179 -12.31 18.49 -2.14
C GLU A 179 -10.78 18.54 -2.40
N ALA A 180 -9.99 17.98 -1.49
CA ALA A 180 -8.54 17.97 -1.57
C ALA A 180 -7.99 17.06 -2.67
N ASP A 181 -7.00 17.57 -3.40
CA ASP A 181 -6.16 16.75 -4.29
C ASP A 181 -5.18 15.89 -3.47
N GLN A 182 -4.73 14.79 -4.06
CA GLN A 182 -3.79 13.84 -3.46
C GLN A 182 -4.32 13.18 -2.16
N THR A 183 -5.63 12.91 -2.12
CA THR A 183 -6.27 12.31 -0.95
C THR A 183 -6.18 10.78 -0.99
N VAL A 184 -5.85 10.14 0.13
CA VAL A 184 -5.73 8.68 0.20
C VAL A 184 -6.46 8.08 1.41
N PHE A 185 -7.23 7.02 1.18
CA PHE A 185 -7.83 6.17 2.20
C PHE A 185 -7.25 4.75 2.12
N ARG A 186 -6.77 4.20 3.25
CA ARG A 186 -6.16 2.86 3.34
C ARG A 186 -6.81 2.02 4.42
N ASN A 187 -7.29 0.84 4.07
CA ASN A 187 -7.88 -0.08 5.06
C ASN A 187 -8.95 0.62 5.92
N CYS A 188 -9.75 1.50 5.31
CA CYS A 188 -10.82 2.22 5.99
C CYS A 188 -12.17 1.57 5.74
N ARG A 189 -13.12 1.79 6.64
CA ARG A 189 -14.55 1.52 6.40
C ARG A 189 -15.29 2.83 6.22
N LEU A 190 -15.93 3.04 5.07
CA LEU A 190 -16.71 4.24 4.78
C LEU A 190 -18.18 3.83 4.70
N LEU A 191 -18.94 4.16 5.74
CA LEU A 191 -20.28 3.62 5.97
C LEU A 191 -21.35 4.71 5.81
N GLY A 192 -22.39 4.44 5.05
CA GLY A 192 -23.49 5.36 4.86
C GLY A 192 -24.65 4.73 4.12
N PHE A 193 -25.53 5.58 3.58
CA PHE A 193 -26.71 5.15 2.84
C PHE A 193 -26.71 5.80 1.46
N GLN A 194 -27.54 6.82 1.26
CA GLN A 194 -27.52 7.61 0.05
C GLN A 194 -26.39 8.64 0.13
N ASP A 195 -25.57 8.73 -0.92
CA ASP A 195 -24.46 9.69 -1.06
C ASP A 195 -23.30 9.49 -0.04
N THR A 196 -22.94 8.24 0.32
CA THR A 196 -21.90 7.93 1.34
C THR A 196 -20.57 8.69 1.13
N VAL A 197 -20.00 8.70 -0.07
CA VAL A 197 -18.73 9.37 -0.38
C VAL A 197 -18.92 10.36 -1.53
N PHE A 198 -18.75 11.64 -1.22
CA PHE A 198 -18.67 12.69 -2.20
C PHE A 198 -17.21 12.91 -2.62
N ASN A 199 -16.86 12.43 -3.81
CA ASN A 199 -15.57 12.68 -4.45
C ASN A 199 -15.64 14.01 -5.22
N GLY A 200 -15.61 15.11 -4.48
CA GLY A 200 -15.69 16.50 -4.93
C GLY A 200 -14.43 17.02 -5.61
N ASN A 201 -14.47 18.27 -6.07
CA ASN A 201 -13.46 18.94 -6.89
C ASN A 201 -13.06 18.16 -8.17
N GLU A 202 -13.42 18.70 -9.34
CA GLU A 202 -13.17 18.05 -10.63
C GLU A 202 -11.68 17.85 -10.96
N ASP A 203 -10.81 18.68 -10.39
CA ASP A 203 -9.37 18.56 -10.54
C ASP A 203 -8.74 17.63 -9.49
N SER A 204 -9.45 17.23 -8.44
CA SER A 204 -8.85 16.40 -7.39
C SER A 204 -8.63 14.94 -7.83
N ARG A 205 -7.57 14.35 -7.27
CA ARG A 205 -7.23 12.93 -7.41
C ARG A 205 -7.29 12.24 -6.07
N GLN A 206 -7.97 11.11 -6.04
CA GLN A 206 -8.33 10.43 -4.80
C GLN A 206 -8.08 8.92 -4.94
N VAL A 207 -7.52 8.31 -3.90
CA VAL A 207 -7.18 6.88 -3.88
C VAL A 207 -7.85 6.20 -2.70
N PHE A 208 -8.45 5.04 -2.97
CA PHE A 208 -9.02 4.15 -1.97
C PHE A 208 -8.39 2.78 -2.15
N TYR A 209 -7.74 2.27 -1.11
CA TYR A 209 -7.07 0.98 -1.14
C TYR A 209 -7.51 0.09 0.01
N LYS A 210 -7.91 -1.14 -0.30
CA LYS A 210 -8.40 -2.11 0.69
C LYS A 210 -9.49 -1.55 1.60
N CYS A 211 -10.28 -0.62 1.08
CA CYS A 211 -11.37 -0.02 1.82
C CYS A 211 -12.63 -0.88 1.69
N TYR A 212 -13.45 -0.87 2.72
CA TYR A 212 -14.83 -1.33 2.66
C TYR A 212 -15.73 -0.09 2.55
N ILE A 213 -16.56 -0.01 1.52
CA ILE A 213 -17.45 1.13 1.29
C ILE A 213 -18.86 0.61 1.07
N GLU A 214 -19.82 1.09 1.88
CA GLU A 214 -21.21 0.66 1.76
C GLU A 214 -22.19 1.83 1.55
N GLY A 215 -23.31 1.51 0.91
CA GLY A 215 -24.39 2.47 0.73
C GLY A 215 -25.58 1.90 -0.04
N THR A 216 -26.46 2.80 -0.44
CA THR A 216 -27.71 2.50 -1.15
C THR A 216 -27.74 3.16 -2.52
N VAL A 217 -28.10 4.44 -2.60
CA VAL A 217 -28.25 5.20 -3.85
C VAL A 217 -27.05 6.13 -4.02
N ASP A 218 -26.41 6.07 -5.18
CA ASP A 218 -25.36 7.01 -5.60
C ASP A 218 -24.22 7.15 -4.58
N PHE A 219 -23.91 6.08 -3.86
CA PHE A 219 -23.08 6.20 -2.66
C PHE A 219 -21.61 6.50 -2.94
N LEU A 220 -21.16 6.41 -4.19
CA LEU A 220 -19.92 7.00 -4.70
C LEU A 220 -20.26 8.01 -5.80
N PHE A 221 -20.13 9.32 -5.54
CA PHE A 221 -20.58 10.34 -6.50
C PHE A 221 -19.70 11.59 -6.52
N GLY A 222 -19.77 12.35 -7.63
CA GLY A 222 -18.96 13.57 -7.83
C GLY A 222 -18.03 13.53 -9.06
N PRO A 223 -17.26 14.62 -9.28
CA PRO A 223 -16.49 14.82 -10.51
C PRO A 223 -15.04 14.33 -10.49
N ALA A 224 -14.47 13.98 -9.33
CA ALA A 224 -13.03 13.73 -9.18
C ALA A 224 -12.48 12.57 -10.01
N THR A 225 -11.15 12.52 -10.14
CA THR A 225 -10.43 11.35 -10.64
C THR A 225 -10.14 10.40 -9.49
N CYS A 226 -10.75 9.22 -9.49
CA CYS A 226 -10.64 8.29 -8.37
C CYS A 226 -10.07 6.94 -8.79
N TRP A 227 -9.18 6.40 -7.97
CA TRP A 227 -8.65 5.04 -8.09
C TRP A 227 -9.04 4.22 -6.88
N PHE A 228 -9.89 3.22 -7.09
CA PHE A 228 -10.29 2.23 -6.09
C PHE A 228 -9.57 0.92 -6.39
N GLU A 229 -8.81 0.40 -5.44
CA GLU A 229 -8.04 -0.84 -5.61
C GLU A 229 -8.25 -1.80 -4.45
N GLU A 230 -8.55 -3.05 -4.77
CA GLU A 230 -8.80 -4.11 -3.78
C GLU A 230 -9.85 -3.73 -2.73
N CYS A 231 -10.79 -2.85 -3.09
CA CYS A 231 -11.86 -2.43 -2.20
C CYS A 231 -13.04 -3.40 -2.25
N GLU A 232 -13.77 -3.51 -1.15
CA GLU A 232 -15.11 -4.09 -1.14
C GLU A 232 -16.15 -2.97 -1.25
N ILE A 233 -17.01 -3.06 -2.26
CA ILE A 233 -18.07 -2.10 -2.56
C ILE A 233 -19.40 -2.80 -2.27
N HIS A 234 -20.03 -2.46 -1.15
CA HIS A 234 -21.17 -3.21 -0.59
C HIS A 234 -22.50 -2.46 -0.77
N ALA A 235 -23.42 -3.06 -1.53
CA ALA A 235 -24.77 -2.52 -1.74
C ALA A 235 -25.74 -3.02 -0.66
N ILE A 236 -26.38 -2.09 0.04
CA ILE A 236 -27.31 -2.40 1.13
C ILE A 236 -28.77 -2.57 0.64
N SER A 237 -29.15 -1.81 -0.40
CA SER A 237 -30.47 -1.87 -1.04
C SER A 237 -30.30 -1.60 -2.52
N ASN A 238 -31.24 -2.07 -3.36
CA ASN A 238 -31.25 -1.74 -4.78
C ASN A 238 -31.07 -0.22 -5.01
N GLY A 239 -30.08 0.14 -5.81
CA GLY A 239 -29.77 1.52 -6.11
C GLY A 239 -28.77 1.66 -7.24
N TYR A 240 -27.73 2.45 -7.00
CA TYR A 240 -26.64 2.67 -7.93
C TYR A 240 -25.34 2.79 -7.15
N LEU A 241 -24.35 1.97 -7.49
CA LEU A 241 -23.03 2.04 -6.84
C LEU A 241 -22.37 3.39 -7.07
N THR A 242 -22.50 3.93 -8.30
CA THR A 242 -21.81 5.17 -8.70
C THR A 242 -22.72 6.18 -9.38
N ALA A 243 -22.46 7.47 -9.10
CA ALA A 243 -23.06 8.61 -9.81
C ALA A 243 -22.00 9.65 -10.18
N ALA A 244 -21.12 9.29 -11.12
CA ALA A 244 -20.03 10.16 -11.55
C ALA A 244 -20.54 11.40 -12.31
N SER A 245 -19.83 12.52 -12.14
CA SER A 245 -20.05 13.77 -12.88
C SER A 245 -18.76 14.30 -13.52
N THR A 246 -17.93 13.38 -14.01
CA THR A 246 -16.63 13.67 -14.63
C THR A 246 -16.75 14.70 -15.76
N PRO A 247 -15.93 15.76 -15.81
CA PRO A 247 -15.99 16.72 -16.90
C PRO A 247 -15.43 16.15 -18.21
N ALA A 248 -15.80 16.78 -19.33
CA ALA A 248 -15.47 16.31 -20.67
C ALA A 248 -13.95 16.24 -20.93
N ASN A 249 -13.20 17.22 -20.43
CA ASN A 249 -11.76 17.37 -20.58
C ASN A 249 -10.94 16.45 -19.66
N HIS A 250 -11.56 15.73 -18.72
CA HIS A 250 -10.88 14.76 -17.88
C HIS A 250 -10.96 13.37 -18.55
N PRO A 251 -9.82 12.71 -18.82
CA PRO A 251 -9.81 11.42 -19.51
C PRO A 251 -10.32 10.28 -18.63
N PHE A 252 -10.24 10.42 -17.31
CA PHE A 252 -10.67 9.42 -16.33
C PHE A 252 -11.59 10.06 -15.29
N GLY A 253 -12.59 9.31 -14.86
CA GLY A 253 -13.40 9.59 -13.67
C GLY A 253 -13.05 8.56 -12.60
N TYR A 254 -13.95 7.60 -12.38
CA TYR A 254 -13.74 6.54 -11.40
C TYR A 254 -13.17 5.28 -12.07
N VAL A 255 -12.13 4.73 -11.47
CA VAL A 255 -11.54 3.46 -11.88
C VAL A 255 -11.53 2.50 -10.70
N PHE A 256 -12.27 1.41 -10.84
CA PHE A 256 -12.29 0.29 -9.90
C PHE A 256 -11.41 -0.81 -10.46
N TYR A 257 -10.41 -1.21 -9.67
CA TYR A 257 -9.44 -2.22 -10.02
C TYR A 257 -9.39 -3.32 -8.97
N ARG A 258 -9.63 -4.57 -9.37
CA ARG A 258 -9.61 -5.74 -8.46
C ARG A 258 -10.50 -5.55 -7.23
N CYS A 259 -11.57 -4.78 -7.37
CA CYS A 259 -12.54 -4.59 -6.31
C CYS A 259 -13.53 -5.76 -6.31
N LYS A 260 -14.12 -6.02 -5.15
CA LYS A 260 -15.22 -6.96 -5.01
C LYS A 260 -16.50 -6.18 -4.76
N VAL A 261 -17.51 -6.38 -5.59
CA VAL A 261 -18.85 -5.89 -5.30
C VAL A 261 -19.59 -6.95 -4.50
N THR A 262 -20.18 -6.56 -3.38
CA THR A 262 -21.03 -7.42 -2.56
C THR A 262 -22.38 -6.74 -2.36
N ALA A 263 -23.38 -7.50 -1.94
CA ALA A 263 -24.71 -6.95 -1.71
C ALA A 263 -25.42 -7.70 -0.61
N ASP A 264 -26.26 -7.00 0.15
CA ASP A 264 -27.16 -7.60 1.13
C ASP A 264 -28.13 -8.57 0.42
N PRO A 265 -28.63 -9.63 1.10
CA PRO A 265 -29.42 -10.70 0.46
C PRO A 265 -30.70 -10.23 -0.25
N GLN A 266 -31.27 -9.10 0.18
CA GLN A 266 -32.46 -8.51 -0.43
C GLN A 266 -32.19 -7.74 -1.72
N VAL A 267 -30.93 -7.41 -1.99
CA VAL A 267 -30.53 -6.67 -3.18
C VAL A 267 -30.56 -7.61 -4.36
N THR A 268 -31.43 -7.30 -5.31
CA THR A 268 -31.73 -8.15 -6.47
C THR A 268 -31.53 -7.41 -7.78
N ARG A 269 -31.35 -6.08 -7.73
CA ARG A 269 -31.24 -5.23 -8.91
C ARG A 269 -30.45 -3.96 -8.60
N GLU A 270 -29.15 -4.13 -8.56
CA GLU A 270 -28.16 -3.08 -8.35
C GLU A 270 -27.53 -2.65 -9.68
N TYR A 271 -27.22 -1.36 -9.83
CA TYR A 271 -26.57 -0.86 -11.05
C TYR A 271 -25.14 -0.41 -10.76
N LEU A 272 -24.21 -0.73 -11.65
CA LEU A 272 -22.80 -0.30 -11.58
C LEU A 272 -22.64 1.22 -11.56
N GLY A 273 -23.60 1.93 -12.16
CA GLY A 273 -23.69 3.38 -12.05
C GLY A 273 -24.69 4.05 -12.96
N ARG A 274 -24.82 5.37 -12.78
CA ARG A 274 -25.63 6.26 -13.63
C ARG A 274 -25.00 7.65 -13.79
N PRO A 275 -25.12 8.30 -14.95
CA PRO A 275 -24.38 9.54 -15.23
C PRO A 275 -25.08 10.74 -14.62
N TRP A 276 -24.60 11.22 -13.47
CA TRP A 276 -25.16 12.40 -12.82
C TRP A 276 -25.06 13.64 -13.73
N ARG A 277 -23.97 13.71 -14.52
CA ARG A 277 -23.76 14.70 -15.59
C ARG A 277 -23.33 14.03 -16.91
N ASN A 278 -23.38 14.79 -18.00
CA ASN A 278 -22.80 14.36 -19.28
C ASN A 278 -21.31 14.07 -19.08
N TRP A 279 -20.76 13.17 -19.89
CA TRP A 279 -19.34 12.78 -19.85
C TRP A 279 -18.87 12.03 -18.60
N ALA A 280 -19.79 11.65 -17.70
CA ALA A 280 -19.51 10.78 -16.57
C ALA A 280 -18.66 9.57 -17.01
N SER A 281 -17.59 9.29 -16.29
CA SER A 281 -16.66 8.21 -16.62
C SER A 281 -16.48 7.26 -15.46
N VAL A 282 -16.74 5.98 -15.72
CA VAL A 282 -16.59 4.90 -14.73
C VAL A 282 -16.03 3.66 -15.44
N ILE A 283 -14.98 3.07 -14.87
CA ILE A 283 -14.35 1.85 -15.36
C ILE A 283 -14.37 0.79 -14.24
N TRP A 284 -14.91 -0.38 -14.52
CA TRP A 284 -14.75 -1.58 -13.69
C TRP A 284 -13.79 -2.55 -14.38
N ARG A 285 -12.62 -2.77 -13.79
CA ARG A 285 -11.58 -3.66 -14.33
C ARG A 285 -11.20 -4.75 -13.33
N GLU A 286 -11.21 -6.00 -13.78
CA GLU A 286 -10.82 -7.16 -12.96
C GLU A 286 -11.63 -7.28 -11.66
N CYS A 287 -12.87 -6.79 -11.65
CA CYS A 287 -13.71 -6.80 -10.45
C CYS A 287 -14.59 -8.05 -10.37
N GLU A 288 -14.87 -8.53 -9.16
CA GLU A 288 -15.86 -9.59 -8.92
C GLU A 288 -17.24 -8.96 -8.74
N LEU A 289 -18.20 -9.35 -9.59
CA LEU A 289 -19.57 -8.80 -9.62
C LEU A 289 -20.60 -9.86 -9.18
N PRO A 290 -21.48 -9.56 -8.20
CA PRO A 290 -22.45 -10.51 -7.67
C PRO A 290 -23.69 -10.59 -8.56
N ALA A 291 -24.50 -11.62 -8.37
CA ALA A 291 -25.71 -11.87 -9.17
C ALA A 291 -26.76 -10.75 -9.04
N ALA A 292 -26.63 -9.92 -8.00
CA ALA A 292 -27.48 -8.75 -7.76
C ALA A 292 -27.30 -7.63 -8.80
N ILE A 293 -26.20 -7.61 -9.57
CA ILE A 293 -26.01 -6.63 -10.64
C ILE A 293 -27.06 -6.84 -11.72
N ALA A 294 -27.82 -5.78 -12.03
CA ALA A 294 -28.81 -5.77 -13.08
C ALA A 294 -28.17 -6.19 -14.41
N PRO A 295 -28.82 -7.04 -15.24
CA PRO A 295 -28.24 -7.49 -16.50
C PRO A 295 -27.83 -6.35 -17.44
N GLU A 296 -28.58 -5.25 -17.41
CA GLU A 296 -28.30 -4.01 -18.16
C GLU A 296 -26.99 -3.34 -17.71
N GLY A 297 -26.56 -3.60 -16.46
CA GLY A 297 -25.35 -3.10 -15.81
C GLY A 297 -25.43 -1.63 -15.40
N TRP A 298 -25.94 -0.77 -16.29
CA TRP A 298 -25.90 0.68 -16.15
C TRP A 298 -27.26 1.31 -16.41
N HIS A 299 -27.49 2.47 -15.80
CA HIS A 299 -28.72 3.24 -15.99
C HIS A 299 -28.39 4.63 -16.55
N ASN A 300 -29.20 5.14 -17.50
CA ASN A 300 -28.94 6.38 -18.23
C ASN A 300 -29.46 7.65 -17.51
N TRP A 301 -29.72 7.57 -16.20
CA TRP A 301 -30.36 8.66 -15.43
C TRP A 301 -31.76 9.04 -15.96
N SER A 302 -32.47 8.12 -16.62
CA SER A 302 -33.75 8.41 -17.29
C SER A 302 -33.64 9.50 -18.36
N ASP A 303 -32.46 9.68 -18.94
CA ASP A 303 -32.17 10.66 -19.98
C ASP A 303 -31.34 10.01 -21.11
N PRO A 304 -31.97 9.61 -22.23
CA PRO A 304 -31.27 9.03 -23.37
C PRO A 304 -30.17 9.91 -23.97
N ALA A 305 -30.18 11.23 -23.72
CA ALA A 305 -29.09 12.09 -24.18
C ALA A 305 -27.77 11.78 -23.47
N ARG A 306 -27.80 11.23 -22.24
CA ARG A 306 -26.61 10.82 -21.49
C ARG A 306 -25.84 9.70 -22.19
N GLU A 307 -26.54 8.79 -22.86
CA GLU A 307 -25.96 7.64 -23.55
C GLU A 307 -24.95 8.05 -24.64
N LYS A 308 -25.11 9.25 -25.21
CA LYS A 308 -24.22 9.77 -26.25
C LYS A 308 -22.85 10.21 -25.73
N THR A 309 -22.73 10.47 -24.43
CA THR A 309 -21.53 11.08 -23.83
C THR A 309 -20.98 10.31 -22.64
N ALA A 310 -21.76 9.46 -21.99
CA ALA A 310 -21.30 8.62 -20.89
C ALA A 310 -20.15 7.71 -21.35
N ARG A 311 -19.12 7.61 -20.51
CA ARG A 311 -17.88 6.88 -20.75
C ARG A 311 -17.78 5.72 -19.77
N TYR A 312 -18.62 4.71 -19.97
CA TYR A 312 -18.75 3.56 -19.08
C TYR A 312 -18.11 2.33 -19.68
N TYR A 313 -17.28 1.67 -18.86
CA TYR A 313 -16.47 0.56 -19.31
C TYR A 313 -16.42 -0.58 -18.30
N GLU A 314 -16.44 -1.79 -18.85
CA GLU A 314 -16.14 -3.03 -18.12
C GLU A 314 -14.97 -3.74 -18.81
N SER A 315 -14.09 -4.36 -18.04
CA SER A 315 -13.02 -5.20 -18.56
C SER A 315 -12.72 -6.32 -17.59
N LYS A 316 -12.85 -7.57 -18.04
CA LYS A 316 -12.43 -8.77 -17.27
C LYS A 316 -13.05 -8.88 -15.89
N CYS A 317 -14.25 -8.35 -15.73
CA CYS A 317 -15.02 -8.60 -14.53
C CYS A 317 -15.44 -10.08 -14.51
N THR A 318 -15.51 -10.65 -13.32
CA THR A 318 -15.87 -12.05 -13.09
C THR A 318 -17.06 -12.15 -12.15
N GLY A 319 -17.57 -13.35 -11.92
CA GLY A 319 -18.73 -13.58 -11.05
C GLY A 319 -20.08 -13.53 -11.79
N PRO A 320 -21.16 -13.93 -11.10
CA PRO A 320 -22.47 -14.11 -11.73
C PRO A 320 -23.11 -12.83 -12.26
N GLY A 321 -22.69 -11.66 -11.79
CA GLY A 321 -23.14 -10.35 -12.30
C GLY A 321 -22.39 -9.84 -13.53
N ALA A 322 -21.34 -10.53 -13.96
CA ALA A 322 -20.44 -10.08 -15.02
C ALA A 322 -20.85 -10.52 -16.44
N ASP A 323 -22.04 -11.10 -16.63
CA ASP A 323 -22.53 -11.43 -17.96
C ASP A 323 -22.80 -10.16 -18.79
N LEU A 324 -22.08 -10.05 -19.90
CA LEU A 324 -22.10 -8.89 -20.79
C LEU A 324 -23.23 -8.97 -21.84
N SER A 325 -23.89 -10.12 -22.00
CA SER A 325 -24.83 -10.40 -23.10
C SER A 325 -26.06 -9.48 -23.14
N LYS A 326 -26.42 -8.87 -22.00
CA LYS A 326 -27.59 -7.98 -21.84
C LYS A 326 -27.23 -6.55 -21.45
N ARG A 327 -25.95 -6.20 -21.43
CA ARG A 327 -25.51 -4.85 -21.09
C ARG A 327 -26.09 -3.82 -22.05
N VAL A 328 -26.31 -2.61 -21.55
CA VAL A 328 -26.72 -1.48 -22.39
C VAL A 328 -25.73 -1.26 -23.54
N GLY A 329 -26.23 -0.98 -24.74
CA GLY A 329 -25.40 -0.85 -25.95
C GLY A 329 -24.47 0.37 -25.99
N TRP A 330 -24.65 1.33 -25.07
CA TRP A 330 -23.80 2.52 -24.94
C TRP A 330 -22.67 2.35 -23.91
N MET A 331 -22.59 1.21 -23.23
CA MET A 331 -21.38 0.80 -22.51
C MET A 331 -20.38 0.19 -23.49
N ARG A 332 -19.07 0.39 -23.26
CA ARG A 332 -18.02 -0.19 -24.09
C ARG A 332 -17.10 -1.10 -23.28
N GLN A 333 -16.78 -2.28 -23.79
CA GLN A 333 -15.69 -3.07 -23.22
C GLN A 333 -14.33 -2.48 -23.60
N LEU A 334 -13.41 -2.41 -22.63
CA LEU A 334 -12.02 -2.06 -22.95
C LEU A 334 -11.38 -3.18 -23.77
N THR A 335 -10.62 -2.79 -24.79
CA THR A 335 -9.72 -3.74 -25.46
C THR A 335 -8.64 -4.22 -24.49
N GLN A 336 -8.01 -5.35 -24.81
CA GLN A 336 -6.90 -5.87 -24.02
C GLN A 336 -5.78 -4.83 -23.86
N HIS A 337 -5.43 -4.10 -24.93
CA HIS A 337 -4.39 -3.06 -24.86
C HIS A 337 -4.81 -1.90 -23.95
N GLU A 338 -6.03 -1.37 -24.09
CA GLU A 338 -6.53 -0.31 -23.21
C GLU A 338 -6.56 -0.74 -21.73
N SER A 339 -6.98 -1.98 -21.49
CA SER A 339 -7.02 -2.55 -20.14
C SER A 339 -5.61 -2.65 -19.52
N ASN A 340 -4.61 -3.10 -20.29
CA ASN A 340 -3.21 -3.19 -19.83
C ASN A 340 -2.59 -1.83 -19.53
N GLU A 341 -2.96 -0.82 -20.31
CA GLU A 341 -2.45 0.53 -20.17
C GLU A 341 -3.08 1.30 -19.00
N LEU A 342 -4.21 0.84 -18.45
CA LEU A 342 -4.94 1.51 -17.38
C LEU A 342 -4.25 1.34 -16.02
N LYS A 343 -3.09 1.97 -15.81
CA LYS A 343 -2.36 1.90 -14.54
C LYS A 343 -2.73 3.09 -13.65
N ALA A 344 -2.68 2.92 -12.33
CA ALA A 344 -2.91 4.02 -11.39
C ALA A 344 -2.04 5.24 -11.72
N ARG A 345 -0.75 5.01 -12.03
CA ARG A 345 0.16 6.05 -12.52
C ARG A 345 -0.37 6.80 -13.74
N LYS A 346 -0.97 6.11 -14.72
CA LYS A 346 -1.56 6.75 -15.91
C LYS A 346 -2.80 7.57 -15.55
N VAL A 347 -3.63 7.06 -14.64
CA VAL A 347 -4.89 7.69 -14.22
C VAL A 347 -4.63 8.93 -13.35
N LEU A 348 -3.65 8.85 -12.45
CA LEU A 348 -3.43 9.82 -11.38
C LEU A 348 -2.25 10.79 -11.66
N THR A 349 -1.42 10.57 -12.68
CA THR A 349 -0.36 11.53 -13.04
C THR A 349 -0.87 12.52 -14.07
N ARG A 350 -0.82 13.82 -13.77
CA ARG A 350 -1.16 14.84 -14.76
C ARG A 350 -0.02 15.01 -15.78
N PRO A 351 -0.32 15.46 -17.01
CA PRO A 351 0.72 15.80 -17.98
C PRO A 351 1.74 16.79 -17.39
N GLY A 352 3.03 16.44 -17.44
CA GLY A 352 4.12 17.26 -16.91
C GLY A 352 4.39 17.13 -15.41
N GLU A 353 3.58 16.35 -14.67
CA GLU A 353 3.79 16.08 -13.26
C GLU A 353 4.71 14.87 -13.06
N ARG A 354 5.57 14.91 -12.03
CA ARG A 354 6.31 13.71 -11.58
C ARG A 354 5.36 12.82 -10.79
N TRP A 355 5.45 11.51 -11.01
CA TRP A 355 4.66 10.55 -10.23
C TRP A 355 4.97 10.68 -8.74
N ASN A 356 3.95 10.92 -7.92
CA ASN A 356 4.07 10.86 -6.47
C ASN A 356 3.76 9.43 -6.01
N SER A 357 4.80 8.67 -5.67
CA SER A 357 4.69 7.27 -5.24
C SER A 357 3.89 7.06 -3.95
N ASN A 358 3.57 8.12 -3.21
CA ASN A 358 2.77 8.02 -1.98
C ASN A 358 1.26 7.89 -2.25
N PHE A 359 0.78 8.11 -3.49
CA PHE A 359 -0.64 8.00 -3.84
C PHE A 359 -1.19 6.59 -3.75
N LEU A 360 -0.44 5.61 -4.25
CA LEU A 360 -0.75 4.21 -4.01
C LEU A 360 -0.09 3.77 -2.71
N PRO A 361 -0.64 2.79 -1.99
CA PRO A 361 0.11 2.17 -0.94
C PRO A 361 1.33 1.61 -1.63
N ALA A 362 2.47 1.88 -1.03
CA ALA A 362 3.69 1.16 -1.29
C ALA A 362 3.42 -0.34 -1.14
N ASN A 363 2.82 -0.99 -2.15
CA ASN A 363 3.04 -2.39 -2.30
C ASN A 363 4.56 -2.53 -2.53
N PHE A 364 5.09 -3.63 -2.04
CA PHE A 364 6.52 -3.90 -2.05
C PHE A 364 7.15 -3.70 -3.44
N TYR A 365 6.34 -3.89 -4.49
CA TYR A 365 6.65 -3.57 -5.87
C TYR A 365 6.87 -2.07 -6.12
N ASP A 366 5.96 -1.16 -5.76
CA ASP A 366 6.14 0.27 -6.03
C ASP A 366 7.32 0.88 -5.27
N LEU A 367 7.68 0.36 -4.09
CA LEU A 367 8.90 0.75 -3.37
C LEU A 367 10.19 0.36 -4.10
N HIS A 368 10.26 -0.86 -4.65
CA HIS A 368 11.41 -1.29 -5.45
C HIS A 368 11.62 -0.35 -6.64
N PHE A 369 10.53 0.03 -7.29
CA PHE A 369 10.59 0.83 -8.51
C PHE A 369 10.96 2.26 -8.20
N ALA A 370 10.33 2.85 -7.18
CA ALA A 370 10.65 4.20 -6.73
C ALA A 370 12.12 4.31 -6.29
N PHE A 371 12.62 3.35 -5.50
CA PHE A 371 14.02 3.41 -5.06
C PHE A 371 15.00 3.15 -6.21
N CYS A 372 14.72 2.18 -7.09
CA CYS A 372 15.54 1.95 -8.29
C CYS A 372 15.58 3.21 -9.16
N ASP A 373 14.44 3.84 -9.46
CA ASP A 373 14.42 5.05 -10.29
C ASP A 373 15.12 6.26 -9.61
N GLU A 374 15.11 6.36 -8.29
CA GLU A 374 15.67 7.51 -7.55
C GLU A 374 17.16 7.37 -7.20
N HIS A 375 17.60 6.16 -6.82
CA HIS A 375 18.93 5.94 -6.23
C HIS A 375 19.81 4.98 -7.04
N LEU A 376 19.21 4.10 -7.83
CA LEU A 376 19.90 3.06 -8.61
C LEU A 376 19.30 3.01 -10.02
N GLU A 377 19.45 4.10 -10.78
CA GLU A 377 18.82 4.27 -12.10
C GLU A 377 19.01 3.00 -12.96
N LYS A 378 18.00 2.65 -13.77
CA LYS A 378 18.19 1.69 -14.85
C LYS A 378 19.34 2.18 -15.73
N GLY A 379 20.46 1.46 -15.72
CA GLY A 379 21.71 1.96 -16.30
C GLY A 379 22.88 2.04 -15.33
N THR A 380 22.65 1.96 -14.02
CA THR A 380 23.71 1.95 -13.00
C THR A 380 24.75 0.86 -13.35
N PRO A 381 26.03 1.22 -13.53
CA PRO A 381 27.07 0.29 -13.96
C PRO A 381 27.23 -0.94 -13.05
N TYR A 382 27.45 -2.09 -13.69
CA TYR A 382 27.88 -3.30 -12.99
C TYR A 382 29.40 -3.27 -12.76
N VAL A 383 29.83 -3.40 -11.51
CA VAL A 383 31.26 -3.54 -11.15
C VAL A 383 31.38 -4.61 -10.08
N GLY A 384 32.23 -5.63 -10.30
CA GLY A 384 32.48 -6.67 -9.29
C GLY A 384 33.41 -6.17 -8.18
N GLY A 385 33.26 -6.70 -6.97
CA GLY A 385 34.15 -6.37 -5.84
C GLY A 385 33.89 -4.98 -5.25
N THR A 386 32.66 -4.49 -5.32
CA THR A 386 32.27 -3.14 -4.84
C THR A 386 32.51 -2.90 -3.35
N LEU A 387 32.63 -3.97 -2.56
CA LEU A 387 32.92 -3.92 -1.13
C LEU A 387 34.42 -3.83 -0.81
N GLU A 388 35.28 -4.04 -1.81
CA GLU A 388 36.74 -3.96 -1.67
C GLU A 388 37.22 -2.66 -2.36
N PRO A 389 37.19 -1.50 -1.68
CA PRO A 389 37.64 -0.27 -2.31
C PRO A 389 39.11 -0.42 -2.74
N LYS A 390 39.43 0.01 -3.96
CA LYS A 390 40.80 -0.04 -4.53
C LYS A 390 41.85 0.69 -3.66
N THR A 391 41.40 1.48 -2.68
CA THR A 391 42.19 2.28 -1.76
C THR A 391 42.19 1.76 -0.33
N LEU A 392 41.86 0.48 -0.08
CA LEU A 392 41.94 -0.10 1.28
C LEU A 392 43.33 0.20 1.87
N PRO A 393 43.41 0.78 3.09
CA PRO A 393 44.69 0.98 3.77
C PRO A 393 45.36 -0.37 4.07
N ALA A 394 46.68 -0.35 4.23
CA ALA A 394 47.57 -1.51 4.34
C ALA A 394 47.22 -2.54 5.45
N ASP A 395 46.20 -2.32 6.28
CA ASP A 395 45.73 -3.26 7.30
C ASP A 395 44.48 -4.04 6.83
N VAL A 396 44.72 -5.01 5.96
CA VAL A 396 43.73 -6.01 5.48
C VAL A 396 43.22 -6.93 6.59
N THR A 397 43.73 -6.80 7.82
CA THR A 397 43.37 -7.62 8.99
C THR A 397 42.70 -6.83 10.11
N SER A 398 42.23 -5.61 9.82
CA SER A 398 41.56 -4.73 10.80
C SER A 398 40.55 -5.49 11.67
N ALA A 399 40.57 -5.20 12.97
CA ALA A 399 39.61 -5.74 13.93
C ALA A 399 38.16 -5.36 13.61
N THR A 400 37.93 -4.31 12.80
CA THR A 400 36.60 -3.91 12.35
C THR A 400 36.62 -3.43 10.90
N GLU A 401 35.81 -4.05 10.04
CA GLU A 401 35.62 -3.63 8.67
C GLU A 401 34.82 -2.30 8.59
N PRO A 402 35.23 -1.37 7.69
CA PRO A 402 34.42 -0.20 7.39
C PRO A 402 33.14 -0.61 6.65
N LEU A 403 32.02 0.07 6.96
CA LEU A 403 30.78 -0.08 6.18
C LEU A 403 30.93 0.66 4.85
N VAL A 404 31.23 -0.05 3.77
CA VAL A 404 31.35 0.53 2.42
C VAL A 404 29.98 0.60 1.75
N MET A 405 29.58 1.76 1.26
CA MET A 405 28.36 1.94 0.46
C MET A 405 28.67 2.73 -0.80
N ASN A 406 28.32 2.18 -1.96
CA ASN A 406 28.54 2.79 -3.28
C ASN A 406 27.27 2.60 -4.13
N PHE A 407 26.58 3.71 -4.43
CA PHE A 407 25.38 3.69 -5.27
C PHE A 407 25.66 3.98 -6.75
N LYS A 408 26.89 4.38 -7.09
CA LYS A 408 27.27 4.68 -8.48
C LYS A 408 27.59 3.43 -9.27
N GLU A 409 28.03 2.39 -8.59
CA GLU A 409 28.46 1.12 -9.19
C GLU A 409 28.06 0.00 -8.24
N VAL A 410 27.43 -1.04 -8.78
CA VAL A 410 26.91 -2.16 -7.98
C VAL A 410 27.26 -3.50 -8.62
N ASP A 411 27.33 -4.56 -7.81
CA ASP A 411 27.23 -5.94 -8.27
C ASP A 411 25.86 -6.52 -7.89
N CYS A 412 25.61 -7.80 -8.18
CA CYS A 412 24.33 -8.43 -7.87
C CYS A 412 24.04 -8.47 -6.37
N THR A 413 25.07 -8.59 -5.52
CA THR A 413 24.91 -8.67 -4.06
C THR A 413 24.59 -7.30 -3.48
N THR A 414 25.42 -6.31 -3.79
CA THR A 414 25.22 -4.94 -3.30
C THR A 414 23.95 -4.31 -3.84
N PHE A 415 23.57 -4.60 -5.09
CA PHE A 415 22.27 -4.21 -5.62
C PHE A 415 21.12 -4.75 -4.76
N VAL A 416 21.11 -6.07 -4.47
CA VAL A 416 20.07 -6.68 -3.62
C VAL A 416 20.09 -6.12 -2.20
N GLU A 417 21.27 -5.92 -1.60
CA GLU A 417 21.39 -5.35 -0.25
C GLU A 417 20.85 -3.92 -0.18
N TYR A 418 21.22 -3.05 -1.12
CA TYR A 418 20.79 -1.65 -1.11
C TYR A 418 19.30 -1.51 -1.39
N MET A 419 18.78 -2.23 -2.39
CA MET A 419 17.35 -2.29 -2.65
C MET A 419 16.59 -2.78 -1.40
N SER A 420 17.01 -3.91 -0.81
CA SER A 420 16.35 -4.48 0.37
C SER A 420 16.40 -3.54 1.58
N ALA A 421 17.56 -2.91 1.83
CA ALA A 421 17.74 -1.99 2.93
C ALA A 421 16.89 -0.72 2.79
N ALA A 422 16.77 -0.20 1.57
CA ALA A 422 15.93 0.95 1.30
C ALA A 422 14.44 0.64 1.52
N MET A 423 14.01 -0.56 1.16
CA MET A 423 12.62 -0.98 1.37
C MET A 423 12.28 -1.16 2.84
N LEU A 424 13.12 -1.91 3.57
CA LEU A 424 12.98 -2.07 5.00
C LEU A 424 13.03 -0.69 5.69
N GLY A 425 13.91 0.20 5.22
CA GLY A 425 14.02 1.57 5.70
C GLY A 425 12.76 2.40 5.48
N ARG A 426 12.18 2.39 4.27
CA ARG A 426 10.96 3.15 3.96
C ARG A 426 9.72 2.63 4.67
N VAL A 427 9.64 1.32 4.90
CA VAL A 427 8.58 0.73 5.72
C VAL A 427 8.73 1.15 7.17
N TYR A 428 9.96 1.12 7.69
CA TYR A 428 10.24 1.46 9.08
C TYR A 428 10.07 2.96 9.37
N ASP A 429 10.58 3.83 8.50
CA ASP A 429 10.40 5.28 8.56
C ASP A 429 10.48 5.89 7.15
N PRO A 430 9.34 6.22 6.53
CA PRO A 430 9.32 6.82 5.20
C PRO A 430 9.75 8.29 5.18
N THR A 431 10.08 8.88 6.34
CA THR A 431 10.46 10.31 6.46
C THR A 431 11.96 10.53 6.66
N ASP A 432 12.78 9.46 6.78
CA ASP A 432 14.22 9.55 7.02
C ASP A 432 14.94 10.34 5.90
N PRO A 433 15.41 11.56 6.19
CA PRO A 433 15.91 12.46 5.15
C PRO A 433 17.37 12.20 4.76
N ASN A 434 18.06 11.22 5.37
CA ASN A 434 19.53 11.09 5.29
C ASN A 434 20.07 9.65 5.08
N ASP A 435 19.24 8.72 4.62
CA ASP A 435 19.58 7.29 4.47
C ASP A 435 20.15 6.68 5.77
N SER A 436 19.82 7.26 6.93
CA SER A 436 20.42 6.89 8.21
C SER A 436 19.94 5.52 8.68
N ILE A 437 18.67 5.23 8.43
CA ILE A 437 18.01 3.95 8.67
C ILE A 437 18.40 2.96 7.57
N MET A 438 18.52 3.42 6.32
CA MET A 438 19.04 2.57 5.25
C MET A 438 20.45 2.05 5.57
N LYS A 439 21.36 2.89 6.05
CA LYS A 439 22.71 2.47 6.50
C LYS A 439 22.64 1.39 7.58
N ARG A 440 21.71 1.49 8.53
CA ARG A 440 21.50 0.48 9.56
C ARG A 440 21.02 -0.84 8.97
N PHE A 441 20.09 -0.81 8.01
CA PHE A 441 19.65 -2.03 7.33
C PHE A 441 20.72 -2.63 6.42
N VAL A 442 21.54 -1.83 5.72
CA VAL A 442 22.70 -2.36 5.00
C VAL A 442 23.65 -3.06 5.97
N GLN A 443 23.93 -2.47 7.14
CA GLN A 443 24.73 -3.12 8.17
C GLN A 443 24.08 -4.43 8.66
N ALA A 444 22.77 -4.40 8.92
CA ALA A 444 22.01 -5.56 9.38
C ALA A 444 22.05 -6.72 8.39
N LEU A 445 21.80 -6.41 7.11
CA LEU A 445 21.79 -7.37 6.01
C LEU A 445 23.17 -7.96 5.74
N ARG A 446 24.24 -7.16 5.83
CA ARG A 446 25.60 -7.55 5.44
C ARG A 446 26.40 -8.25 6.52
N TYR A 447 26.21 -7.88 7.78
CA TYR A 447 27.01 -8.40 8.89
C TYR A 447 26.22 -9.32 9.80
N ARG A 448 26.89 -10.37 10.30
CA ARG A 448 26.31 -11.39 11.18
C ARG A 448 25.70 -10.74 12.44
N GLY A 449 24.43 -11.05 12.71
CA GLY A 449 23.66 -10.41 13.79
C GLY A 449 23.58 -8.87 13.69
N GLY A 450 23.80 -8.32 12.49
CA GLY A 450 23.81 -6.90 12.20
C GLY A 450 24.94 -6.09 12.85
N ARG A 451 25.99 -6.75 13.32
CA ARG A 451 27.12 -6.12 14.03
C ARG A 451 28.39 -6.20 13.19
N ARG A 452 29.01 -5.05 12.93
CA ARG A 452 30.33 -5.00 12.28
C ARG A 452 31.40 -5.54 13.22
N GLY A 453 32.29 -6.34 12.66
CA GLY A 453 33.53 -6.80 13.27
C GLY A 453 34.57 -7.05 12.19
N ASN A 454 35.38 -8.09 12.35
CA ASN A 454 36.41 -8.46 11.36
C ASN A 454 35.79 -8.98 10.03
N TYR A 455 36.65 -9.35 9.08
CA TYR A 455 36.26 -9.88 7.77
C TYR A 455 35.28 -11.07 7.83
N ALA A 456 35.37 -11.94 8.83
CA ALA A 456 34.50 -13.10 8.98
C ALA A 456 33.08 -12.76 9.49
N THR A 457 32.88 -11.55 10.03
CA THR A 457 31.54 -11.06 10.38
C THR A 457 30.70 -10.67 9.17
N ARG A 458 31.33 -10.34 8.03
CA ARG A 458 30.62 -10.12 6.77
C ARG A 458 30.13 -11.45 6.23
N LYS A 459 28.88 -11.48 5.77
CA LYS A 459 28.28 -12.66 5.15
C LYS A 459 28.81 -12.80 3.73
N HIS A 460 29.61 -13.83 3.48
CA HIS A 460 30.25 -14.07 2.16
C HIS A 460 29.50 -15.07 1.28
N TYR A 461 28.61 -15.87 1.87
CA TYR A 461 27.81 -16.87 1.17
C TYR A 461 26.33 -16.51 1.23
N ALA A 462 25.59 -16.72 0.14
CA ALA A 462 24.17 -16.41 0.09
C ALA A 462 23.35 -17.24 1.09
N SER A 463 23.68 -18.52 1.29
CA SER A 463 23.04 -19.33 2.34
C SER A 463 23.22 -18.75 3.75
N ASP A 464 24.39 -18.19 4.01
CA ASP A 464 24.68 -17.55 5.29
C ASP A 464 23.92 -16.22 5.42
N TRP A 465 23.84 -15.46 4.33
CA TRP A 465 23.03 -14.25 4.23
C TRP A 465 21.55 -14.51 4.50
N ILE A 466 20.96 -15.54 3.87
CA ILE A 466 19.55 -15.93 4.10
C ILE A 466 19.35 -16.30 5.56
N ARG A 467 20.14 -17.25 6.06
CA ARG A 467 19.96 -17.83 7.40
C ARG A 467 20.03 -16.78 8.50
N ASP A 468 21.05 -15.92 8.46
CA ASP A 468 21.24 -14.89 9.47
C ASP A 468 20.16 -13.80 9.38
N ASN A 469 19.77 -13.38 8.17
CA ASN A 469 18.72 -12.36 8.02
C ASN A 469 17.31 -12.90 8.34
N GLU A 470 17.07 -14.20 8.15
CA GLU A 470 15.84 -14.85 8.62
C GLU A 470 15.79 -14.89 10.16
N ALA A 471 16.92 -15.22 10.81
CA ALA A 471 17.04 -15.19 12.26
C ALA A 471 16.91 -13.77 12.85
N GLN A 472 17.34 -12.74 12.11
CA GLN A 472 17.12 -11.33 12.46
C GLN A 472 15.67 -10.86 12.19
N GLY A 473 14.83 -11.68 11.56
CA GLY A 473 13.44 -11.32 11.24
C GLY A 473 13.28 -10.37 10.05
N LEU A 474 14.33 -10.16 9.25
CA LEU A 474 14.31 -9.22 8.11
C LEU A 474 13.69 -9.84 6.84
N LEU A 475 13.69 -11.17 6.75
CA LEU A 475 13.19 -11.91 5.60
C LEU A 475 12.69 -13.31 5.98
N ALA A 476 12.08 -13.99 5.02
CA ALA A 476 11.69 -15.40 5.07
C ALA A 476 12.13 -16.10 3.78
N GLU A 477 12.78 -17.26 3.89
CA GLU A 477 12.94 -18.14 2.73
C GLU A 477 11.64 -18.91 2.44
N ILE A 478 11.00 -18.61 1.32
CA ILE A 478 9.76 -19.28 0.89
C ILE A 478 10.01 -20.48 -0.01
N THR A 479 11.27 -20.78 -0.36
CA THR A 479 11.63 -21.85 -1.30
C THR A 479 10.96 -23.18 -0.97
N ALA A 480 10.86 -23.54 0.32
CA ALA A 480 10.28 -24.81 0.77
C ALA A 480 8.78 -24.94 0.47
N THR A 481 8.07 -23.82 0.33
CA THR A 481 6.63 -23.81 0.04
C THR A 481 6.34 -23.86 -1.45
N LEU A 482 7.35 -23.70 -2.31
CA LEU A 482 7.17 -23.63 -3.76
C LEU A 482 6.99 -25.04 -4.36
N PRO A 483 6.19 -25.15 -5.44
CA PRO A 483 6.04 -26.41 -6.16
C PRO A 483 7.38 -26.97 -6.63
N SER A 484 7.54 -28.29 -6.54
CA SER A 484 8.75 -29.01 -6.97
C SER A 484 10.04 -28.67 -6.19
N ALA A 485 9.96 -27.98 -5.05
CA ALA A 485 11.12 -27.74 -4.19
C ALA A 485 11.74 -29.05 -3.69
N LYS A 486 13.07 -29.11 -3.68
CA LYS A 486 13.87 -30.27 -3.25
C LYS A 486 14.92 -29.83 -2.24
N LYS A 487 15.24 -30.71 -1.29
CA LYS A 487 16.41 -30.52 -0.44
C LYS A 487 17.68 -30.87 -1.20
N ILE A 488 18.73 -30.08 -0.98
CA ILE A 488 20.08 -30.35 -1.43
C ILE A 488 21.05 -30.09 -0.27
N THR A 489 22.06 -30.94 -0.14
CA THR A 489 23.21 -30.66 0.73
C THR A 489 24.40 -30.41 -0.16
N LYS A 490 25.05 -29.27 0.02
CA LYS A 490 26.17 -28.85 -0.82
C LYS A 490 27.36 -28.51 0.06
N LYS A 491 28.52 -29.06 -0.30
CA LYS A 491 29.79 -28.64 0.30
C LYS A 491 30.08 -27.19 -0.12
N ILE A 492 30.22 -26.33 0.86
CA ILE A 492 30.55 -24.91 0.75
C ILE A 492 31.91 -24.74 1.42
N ASP A 493 32.94 -24.57 0.61
CA ASP A 493 34.35 -24.53 1.02
C ASP A 493 35.21 -23.67 0.07
N TYR A 494 34.58 -22.80 -0.73
CA TYR A 494 35.29 -22.14 -1.82
C TYR A 494 36.35 -21.16 -1.32
N MET A 495 36.05 -20.36 -0.30
CA MET A 495 36.99 -19.37 0.23
C MET A 495 38.17 -20.05 0.91
N SER A 496 37.95 -21.10 1.71
CA SER A 496 39.06 -21.84 2.32
C SER A 496 39.93 -22.55 1.28
N THR A 497 39.32 -23.16 0.27
CA THR A 497 40.08 -23.85 -0.80
C THR A 497 40.74 -22.90 -1.79
N HIS A 498 40.39 -21.60 -1.78
CA HIS A 498 40.96 -20.56 -2.64
C HIS A 498 41.48 -19.38 -1.82
N ARG A 499 42.11 -19.66 -0.68
CA ARG A 499 42.64 -18.66 0.27
C ARG A 499 43.36 -17.50 -0.39
N ASP A 500 44.22 -17.77 -1.38
CA ASP A 500 45.05 -16.77 -2.06
C ASP A 500 44.25 -15.76 -2.90
N ALA A 501 42.99 -16.06 -3.23
CA ALA A 501 42.09 -15.13 -3.92
C ALA A 501 41.54 -14.03 -3.00
N TYR A 502 41.74 -14.16 -1.68
CA TYR A 502 41.19 -13.26 -0.66
C TYR A 502 42.33 -12.68 0.17
N PRO A 503 42.75 -11.42 -0.06
CA PRO A 503 43.89 -10.81 0.64
C PRO A 503 43.81 -10.91 2.17
N GLN A 504 42.61 -10.77 2.74
CA GLN A 504 42.35 -10.86 4.17
C GLN A 504 42.60 -12.28 4.72
N LEU A 505 42.24 -13.32 3.95
CA LEU A 505 42.46 -14.71 4.34
C LEU A 505 43.90 -15.14 4.10
N ALA A 506 44.50 -14.72 2.98
CA ALA A 506 45.93 -14.94 2.72
C ALA A 506 46.78 -14.39 3.88
N ALA A 507 46.44 -13.20 4.38
CA ALA A 507 47.16 -12.52 5.46
C ALA A 507 46.88 -13.04 6.89
N SER A 508 45.85 -13.86 7.14
CA SER A 508 45.46 -14.24 8.51
C SER A 508 44.94 -15.67 8.64
N ASP A 509 45.71 -16.51 9.34
CA ASP A 509 45.29 -17.87 9.74
C ASP A 509 44.11 -17.87 10.71
N SER A 510 43.93 -16.80 11.50
CA SER A 510 42.78 -16.69 12.41
C SER A 510 41.49 -16.50 11.62
N LEU A 511 41.47 -15.53 10.69
CA LEU A 511 40.32 -15.29 9.82
C LEU A 511 40.02 -16.52 8.96
N MET A 512 41.07 -17.21 8.50
CA MET A 512 40.94 -18.47 7.77
C MET A 512 40.17 -19.52 8.59
N ARG A 513 40.55 -19.76 9.85
CA ARG A 513 39.83 -20.70 10.74
C ARG A 513 38.39 -20.29 11.01
N GLU A 514 38.11 -19.00 11.13
CA GLU A 514 36.74 -18.49 11.30
C GLU A 514 35.88 -18.77 10.05
N ILE A 515 36.42 -18.56 8.85
CA ILE A 515 35.75 -18.89 7.59
C ILE A 515 35.56 -20.41 7.44
N GLU A 516 36.57 -21.23 7.76
CA GLU A 516 36.45 -22.70 7.73
C GLU A 516 35.33 -23.21 8.64
N ALA A 517 35.16 -22.60 9.83
CA ALA A 517 34.08 -22.97 10.75
C ALA A 517 32.70 -22.62 10.17
N ILE A 518 32.56 -21.44 9.55
CA ILE A 518 31.32 -21.02 8.86
C ILE A 518 31.02 -21.98 7.71
N GLU A 519 32.02 -22.29 6.88
CA GLU A 519 31.92 -23.21 5.75
C GLU A 519 31.54 -24.63 6.18
N ALA A 520 32.08 -25.11 7.30
CA ALA A 520 31.71 -26.41 7.87
C ALA A 520 30.24 -26.44 8.31
N GLU A 521 29.76 -25.37 8.95
CA GLU A 521 28.36 -25.24 9.38
C GLU A 521 27.39 -25.19 8.18
N LEU A 522 27.73 -24.38 7.17
CA LEU A 522 26.95 -24.29 5.93
C LEU A 522 26.95 -25.62 5.17
N SER A 523 28.11 -26.30 5.10
CA SER A 523 28.24 -27.61 4.45
C SER A 523 27.44 -28.73 5.14
N ALA A 524 27.22 -28.61 6.44
CA ALA A 524 26.43 -29.56 7.22
C ALA A 524 24.89 -29.33 7.09
N THR A 525 24.47 -28.22 6.48
CA THR A 525 23.07 -27.81 6.43
C THR A 525 22.45 -28.14 5.06
N SER A 526 21.34 -28.89 5.07
CA SER A 526 20.53 -29.06 3.84
C SER A 526 19.68 -27.82 3.59
N THR A 527 19.68 -27.31 2.36
CA THR A 527 18.85 -26.18 1.93
C THR A 527 17.82 -26.63 0.90
N TRP A 528 16.74 -25.86 0.76
CA TRP A 528 15.75 -26.09 -0.29
C TRP A 528 16.15 -25.35 -1.57
N TYR A 529 15.82 -25.91 -2.72
CA TYR A 529 15.89 -25.23 -4.01
C TYR A 529 14.82 -25.75 -4.96
N VAL A 530 14.44 -24.93 -5.94
CA VAL A 530 13.60 -25.37 -7.06
C VAL A 530 14.49 -25.68 -8.25
N PRO A 531 14.49 -26.91 -8.80
CA PRO A 531 15.28 -27.26 -9.99
C PRO A 531 14.95 -26.36 -11.18
N LYS A 532 15.96 -26.05 -12.01
CA LYS A 532 15.82 -25.07 -13.10
C LYS A 532 14.69 -25.34 -14.09
N ASP A 533 14.40 -26.60 -14.35
CA ASP A 533 13.33 -27.09 -15.23
C ASP A 533 11.93 -27.01 -14.60
N GLN A 534 11.85 -26.68 -13.30
CA GLN A 534 10.60 -26.59 -12.55
C GLN A 534 10.23 -25.15 -12.17
N ILE A 535 11.08 -24.16 -12.45
CA ILE A 535 10.89 -22.75 -12.03
C ILE A 535 9.55 -22.19 -12.48
N ARG A 536 9.14 -22.44 -13.74
CA ARG A 536 7.88 -21.91 -14.29
C ARG A 536 6.65 -22.34 -13.48
N LYS A 537 6.69 -23.51 -12.82
CA LYS A 537 5.58 -24.00 -11.96
C LYS A 537 5.44 -23.21 -10.66
N THR A 538 6.40 -22.36 -10.32
CA THR A 538 6.39 -21.57 -9.09
C THR A 538 5.70 -20.22 -9.24
N TYR A 539 5.43 -19.76 -10.47
CA TYR A 539 4.95 -18.41 -10.76
C TYR A 539 3.67 -18.05 -9.99
N ASP A 540 2.76 -19.00 -9.77
CA ASP A 540 1.53 -18.76 -9.00
C ASP A 540 1.76 -18.46 -7.51
N MET A 541 2.98 -18.69 -6.99
CA MET A 541 3.37 -18.38 -5.61
C MET A 541 4.40 -17.26 -5.50
N LEU A 542 5.04 -16.89 -6.62
CA LEU A 542 5.95 -15.74 -6.66
C LEU A 542 5.17 -14.43 -6.59
N GLN A 543 5.78 -13.46 -5.92
CA GLN A 543 5.34 -12.08 -5.86
C GLN A 543 6.40 -11.18 -6.47
N ALA A 544 5.96 -10.07 -7.06
CA ALA A 544 6.89 -9.06 -7.53
C ALA A 544 7.67 -8.49 -6.32
N GLY A 545 8.98 -8.38 -6.48
CA GLY A 545 9.89 -8.03 -5.38
C GLY A 545 10.41 -9.21 -4.56
N ASP A 546 9.98 -10.45 -4.79
CA ASP A 546 10.68 -11.61 -4.23
C ASP A 546 12.14 -11.62 -4.71
N ILE A 547 13.08 -11.88 -3.82
CA ILE A 547 14.49 -12.03 -4.16
C ILE A 547 14.69 -13.45 -4.72
N VAL A 548 15.15 -13.54 -5.96
CA VAL A 548 15.49 -14.80 -6.61
C VAL A 548 17.00 -14.95 -6.62
N MET A 549 17.47 -16.06 -6.04
CA MET A 549 18.89 -16.42 -5.99
C MET A 549 19.14 -17.66 -6.85
N PHE A 550 19.96 -17.52 -7.88
CA PHE A 550 20.25 -18.60 -8.83
C PHE A 550 21.33 -19.53 -8.29
N THR A 551 20.95 -20.80 -8.11
CA THR A 551 21.84 -21.82 -7.55
C THR A 551 22.90 -22.24 -8.56
N TYR A 552 24.12 -22.47 -8.08
CA TYR A 552 25.28 -22.72 -8.91
C TYR A 552 25.62 -24.21 -8.99
N LYS A 553 26.09 -24.70 -10.15
CA LYS A 553 26.66 -26.05 -10.28
C LYS A 553 28.11 -26.18 -9.78
N LYS A 554 28.86 -25.07 -9.69
CA LYS A 554 30.28 -25.09 -9.28
C LYS A 554 30.43 -25.64 -7.87
N LYS A 555 31.46 -26.46 -7.63
CA LYS A 555 31.77 -27.00 -6.30
C LYS A 555 32.21 -25.86 -5.37
N GLY A 556 31.83 -25.93 -4.09
CA GLY A 556 32.20 -24.96 -3.06
C GLY A 556 31.34 -23.69 -2.99
N LEU A 557 30.50 -23.39 -3.99
CA LEU A 557 29.67 -22.17 -4.04
C LEU A 557 28.19 -22.50 -4.23
N ASP A 558 27.28 -21.92 -3.48
CA ASP A 558 25.85 -22.22 -3.52
C ASP A 558 25.04 -21.37 -4.50
N ILE A 559 25.29 -20.06 -4.55
CA ILE A 559 24.62 -19.08 -5.41
C ILE A 559 25.67 -18.32 -6.23
N PHE A 560 25.35 -17.96 -7.48
CA PHE A 560 26.25 -17.16 -8.33
C PHE A 560 25.65 -15.83 -8.79
N HIS A 561 24.33 -15.68 -8.72
CA HIS A 561 23.63 -14.48 -9.17
C HIS A 561 22.32 -14.30 -8.41
N MET A 562 21.87 -13.07 -8.28
CA MET A 562 20.62 -12.73 -7.61
C MET A 562 19.99 -11.46 -8.19
N GLY A 563 18.69 -11.31 -7.96
CA GLY A 563 17.91 -10.14 -8.31
C GLY A 563 16.50 -10.25 -7.77
N PHE A 564 15.62 -9.39 -8.24
CA PHE A 564 14.22 -9.34 -7.81
C PHE A 564 13.31 -9.84 -8.92
N VAL A 565 12.24 -10.55 -8.55
CA VAL A 565 11.13 -10.85 -9.44
C VAL A 565 10.56 -9.52 -9.91
N TRP A 566 10.69 -9.26 -11.22
CA TRP A 566 10.06 -8.14 -11.88
C TRP A 566 8.78 -8.61 -12.53
N TRP A 567 7.64 -8.20 -11.97
CA TRP A 567 6.35 -8.67 -12.48
C TRP A 567 5.29 -7.56 -12.44
N PRO A 568 5.42 -6.54 -13.32
CA PRO A 568 4.51 -5.40 -13.39
C PRO A 568 3.06 -5.78 -13.67
N ASP A 569 2.88 -6.96 -14.25
CA ASP A 569 1.61 -7.37 -14.81
C ASP A 569 1.46 -8.89 -14.70
N ARG A 570 1.00 -9.33 -13.53
CA ARG A 570 0.86 -10.75 -13.16
C ARG A 570 -0.10 -11.51 -14.08
N GLU A 571 -1.02 -10.79 -14.71
CA GLU A 571 -2.09 -11.40 -15.49
C GLU A 571 -1.71 -11.57 -16.97
N TYR A 572 -0.84 -10.72 -17.52
CA TYR A 572 -0.52 -10.72 -18.96
C TYR A 572 0.94 -11.03 -19.29
N SER A 573 1.80 -11.16 -18.29
CA SER A 573 3.20 -11.48 -18.49
C SER A 573 3.65 -12.58 -17.55
N GLU A 574 4.73 -13.26 -17.92
CA GLU A 574 5.46 -14.08 -16.98
C GLU A 574 6.47 -13.20 -16.21
N PRO A 575 6.81 -13.55 -14.96
CA PRO A 575 7.78 -12.79 -14.18
C PRO A 575 9.13 -12.78 -14.89
N THR A 576 9.74 -11.61 -14.95
CA THR A 576 11.12 -11.42 -15.41
C THR A 576 12.03 -11.09 -14.21
N LEU A 577 13.28 -10.70 -14.45
CA LEU A 577 14.27 -10.45 -13.41
C LEU A 577 14.78 -9.01 -13.49
N LEU A 578 14.64 -8.23 -12.41
CA LEU A 578 15.37 -6.98 -12.21
C LEU A 578 16.69 -7.29 -11.48
N HIS A 579 17.83 -6.98 -12.10
CA HIS A 579 19.13 -7.31 -11.52
C HIS A 579 20.28 -6.43 -12.04
N ALA A 580 21.37 -6.37 -11.27
CA ALA A 580 22.66 -5.92 -11.77
C ALA A 580 23.27 -7.02 -12.66
N SER A 581 23.35 -6.79 -13.96
CA SER A 581 23.79 -7.77 -14.95
C SER A 581 25.26 -7.54 -15.33
N SER A 582 26.12 -8.53 -15.05
CA SER A 582 27.50 -8.51 -15.53
C SER A 582 27.57 -8.53 -17.05
N THR A 583 26.74 -9.35 -17.71
CA THR A 583 26.67 -9.45 -19.17
C THR A 583 26.19 -8.15 -19.83
N ALA A 584 25.21 -7.46 -19.22
CA ALA A 584 24.75 -6.17 -19.75
C ALA A 584 25.59 -4.97 -19.26
N GLY A 585 26.52 -5.20 -18.32
CA GLY A 585 27.35 -4.16 -17.69
C GLY A 585 26.57 -3.16 -16.83
N ARG A 586 25.32 -3.45 -16.45
CA ARG A 586 24.43 -2.50 -15.76
C ARG A 586 23.24 -3.14 -15.06
N VAL A 587 22.59 -2.39 -14.18
CA VAL A 587 21.23 -2.69 -13.67
C VAL A 587 20.22 -2.64 -14.81
N THR A 588 19.49 -3.75 -15.00
CA THR A 588 18.53 -3.94 -16.09
C THR A 588 17.44 -4.92 -15.71
N ILE A 589 16.39 -4.97 -16.53
CA ILE A 589 15.37 -6.03 -16.49
C ILE A 589 15.71 -7.06 -17.57
N SER A 590 15.55 -8.35 -17.28
CA SER A 590 15.69 -9.39 -18.28
C SER A 590 14.59 -9.26 -19.33
N GLY A 591 14.98 -9.31 -20.61
CA GLY A 591 14.03 -9.31 -21.74
C GLY A 591 13.28 -10.63 -21.94
N ILE A 592 13.53 -11.62 -21.08
CA ILE A 592 12.95 -12.96 -21.10
C ILE A 592 12.45 -13.33 -19.69
N PRO A 593 11.47 -14.25 -19.57
CA PRO A 593 10.96 -14.65 -18.27
C PRO A 593 11.97 -15.42 -17.43
N LEU A 594 11.70 -15.51 -16.13
CA LEU A 594 12.63 -15.98 -15.10
C LEU A 594 13.10 -17.43 -15.34
N ALA A 595 12.19 -18.31 -15.75
CA ALA A 595 12.51 -19.69 -16.09
C ALA A 595 13.46 -19.77 -17.29
N GLU A 596 13.20 -19.01 -18.35
CA GLU A 596 14.04 -18.95 -19.55
C GLU A 596 15.41 -18.35 -19.23
N TYR A 597 15.44 -17.30 -18.39
CA TYR A 597 16.67 -16.72 -17.90
C TYR A 597 17.53 -17.76 -17.18
N ALA A 598 16.95 -18.52 -16.24
CA ALA A 598 17.67 -19.59 -15.54
C ALA A 598 18.15 -20.69 -16.52
N GLN A 599 17.33 -21.04 -17.51
CA GLN A 599 17.68 -22.07 -18.49
C GLN A 599 18.79 -21.63 -19.44
N SER A 600 18.87 -20.33 -19.75
CA SER A 600 19.92 -19.77 -20.62
C SER A 600 21.32 -19.80 -20.01
N ILE A 601 21.43 -20.11 -18.71
CA ILE A 601 22.70 -20.12 -17.98
C ILE A 601 23.08 -21.57 -17.63
N ASP A 602 24.06 -22.13 -18.34
CA ASP A 602 24.52 -23.51 -18.13
C ASP A 602 24.99 -23.79 -16.70
N ALA A 603 25.58 -22.78 -16.06
CA ALA A 603 26.02 -22.81 -14.67
C ALA A 603 24.87 -22.95 -13.66
N CYS A 604 23.65 -22.55 -14.03
CA CYS A 604 22.49 -22.56 -13.14
C CYS A 604 21.97 -23.98 -12.92
N SER A 605 21.71 -24.34 -11.66
CA SER A 605 21.03 -25.59 -11.27
C SER A 605 19.57 -25.40 -10.88
N GLY A 606 19.14 -24.18 -10.57
CA GLY A 606 17.81 -23.86 -10.06
C GLY A 606 17.77 -22.51 -9.35
N ILE A 607 16.76 -22.30 -8.50
CA ILE A 607 16.60 -21.07 -7.73
C ILE A 607 16.27 -21.34 -6.26
N ARG A 608 16.60 -20.37 -5.42
CA ARG A 608 16.03 -20.14 -4.09
C ARG A 608 15.27 -18.83 -4.12
N VAL A 609 14.21 -18.73 -3.33
CA VAL A 609 13.33 -17.56 -3.31
C VAL A 609 13.14 -17.09 -1.88
N VAL A 610 13.37 -15.80 -1.68
CA VAL A 610 13.35 -15.13 -0.39
C VAL A 610 12.43 -13.92 -0.47
N ARG A 611 11.64 -13.70 0.58
CA ARG A 611 10.73 -12.56 0.69
C ARG A 611 11.11 -11.71 1.90
N LEU A 612 11.23 -10.38 1.73
CA LEU A 612 11.47 -9.52 2.89
C LEU A 612 10.24 -9.50 3.80
N LYS A 613 10.48 -9.42 5.12
CA LYS A 613 9.44 -9.22 6.12
C LYS A 613 9.31 -7.72 6.38
N VAL A 614 8.17 -7.17 6.01
CA VAL A 614 7.85 -5.74 6.11
C VAL A 614 6.66 -5.47 7.02
N GLU A 615 6.30 -6.45 7.86
CA GLU A 615 5.21 -6.38 8.83
C GLU A 615 5.74 -6.26 10.27
#